data_AF-A0A1S2NC32-F1
#
_entry.id   AF-A0A1S2NC32-F1
#
_cell.length_a   1.000
_cell.length_b   1.000
_cell.length_c   1.000
_cell.angle_alpha   90.00
_cell.angle_beta   90.00
_cell.angle_gamma   90.00
#
_symmetry.space_group_name_H-M   'P 1'
#
loop_
_entity.id
_entity.type
_entity.pdbx_description
1 polymer ?
#
loop_
_entity_poly.entity_id
_entity_poly.type
_entity_poly.pdbx_seq_one_letter_code
_entity_poly.pdbx_strand_id
1 'polypeptide(L)' 'MSPRIIRIAELASTPKKPGILPVSPATIWRWVRDGKFPKPLKLGPCVTGWHTHEVDAFIAERTISN' A
#
# COMPACT_ATOMS: atom_id res chain seq x y z
N MET A 1 7.41 -0.39 -19.78
CA MET A 1 7.55 -0.34 -18.31
C MET A 1 6.68 -1.45 -17.73
N SER A 2 7.27 -2.39 -17.00
CA SER A 2 6.54 -3.51 -16.40
C SER A 2 5.60 -3.01 -15.31
N PRO A 3 4.35 -3.51 -15.20
CA PRO A 3 3.47 -3.14 -14.11
C PRO A 3 4.11 -3.62 -12.80
N ARG A 4 4.65 -2.68 -12.02
CA ARG A 4 5.17 -2.97 -10.69
C ARG A 4 3.98 -3.10 -9.75
N ILE A 5 3.91 -4.26 -9.11
CA ILE A 5 2.90 -4.57 -8.10
C ILE A 5 3.62 -4.66 -6.77
N ILE A 6 3.16 -3.88 -5.80
CA ILE A 6 3.73 -3.86 -4.47
C ILE A 6 2.85 -4.68 -3.53
N ARG A 7 3.50 -5.47 -2.69
CA ARG A 7 2.84 -6.27 -1.66
C ARG A 7 2.74 -5.47 -0.37
N ILE A 8 1.85 -5.91 0.52
CA ILE A 8 1.67 -5.25 1.83
C ILE A 8 2.97 -5.18 2.64
N ALA A 9 3.85 -6.18 2.49
CA ALA A 9 5.14 -6.24 3.17
C ALA A 9 6.15 -5.17 2.70
N GLU A 10 6.00 -4.66 1.48
CA GLU A 10 6.81 -3.57 0.93
C GLU A 10 6.18 -2.20 1.24
N LEU A 11 4.86 -2.18 1.33
CA LEU A 11 4.07 -1.00 1.66
C LEU A 11 4.20 -0.58 3.12
N ALA A 12 4.02 -1.53 4.04
CA ALA A 12 3.97 -1.28 5.46
C ALA A 12 5.37 -1.36 6.09
N SER A 13 5.73 -0.35 6.87
CA SER A 13 6.90 -0.45 7.74
C SER A 13 6.65 -1.48 8.83
N THR A 14 7.55 -2.45 8.89
CA THR A 14 7.65 -3.36 10.02
C THR A 14 8.88 -2.98 10.83
N PRO A 15 8.94 -3.27 12.14
CA PRO A 15 10.12 -2.93 12.96
C PRO A 15 11.45 -3.51 12.42
N LYS A 16 11.38 -4.47 11.49
CA LYS A 16 12.53 -5.13 10.87
C LYS A 16 12.88 -4.61 9.47
N LYS A 17 11.97 -3.87 8.81
CA LYS A 17 12.14 -3.35 7.44
C LYS A 17 11.40 -2.02 7.24
N PRO A 18 12.09 -0.96 6.79
CA PRO A 18 11.42 0.26 6.38
C PRO A 18 10.57 -0.03 5.13
N GLY A 19 9.27 0.21 5.24
CA GLY A 19 8.33 0.18 4.13
C GLY A 19 8.12 1.59 3.58
N ILE A 20 7.41 1.69 2.46
CA ILE A 20 7.11 2.98 1.81
C ILE A 20 6.32 3.90 2.75
N LEU A 21 5.42 3.33 3.56
CA LEU A 21 4.65 4.05 4.56
C LEU A 21 5.11 3.65 5.98
N PRO A 22 5.26 4.60 6.92
CA PRO A 22 5.60 4.33 8.31
C PRO A 22 4.40 3.81 9.11
N VAL A 23 3.60 2.92 8.52
CA VAL A 23 2.40 2.34 9.16
C VAL A 23 2.45 0.84 9.13
N SER A 24 1.80 0.21 10.11
CA SER A 24 1.69 -1.24 10.18
C SER A 24 0.77 -1.80 9.09
N PRO A 25 0.94 -3.09 8.69
CA PRO A 25 0.06 -3.75 7.71
C PRO A 25 -1.42 -3.67 8.09
N ALA A 26 -1.73 -3.77 9.39
CA ALA A 26 -3.10 -3.67 9.90
C ALA A 26 -3.75 -2.30 9.61
N THR A 27 -2.95 -1.22 9.65
CA THR A 27 -3.44 0.12 9.34
C THR A 27 -3.82 0.26 7.86
N ILE A 28 -3.02 -0.36 6.97
CA ILE A 28 -3.32 -0.39 5.53
C ILE A 28 -4.63 -1.14 5.29
N TRP A 29 -4.81 -2.33 5.88
CA TRP A 29 -6.08 -3.07 5.77
C TRP A 29 -7.27 -2.28 6.32
N ARG A 30 -7.06 -1.50 7.38
CA ARG A 30 -8.10 -0.60 7.90
C ARG A 30 -8.47 0.48 6.88
N TRP A 31 -7.49 1.10 6.21
CA TRP A 31 -7.78 2.09 5.17
C TRP A 31 -8.42 1.49 3.93
N VAL A 32 -8.04 0.27 3.54
CA VAL A 32 -8.71 -0.48 2.47
C VAL A 32 -10.17 -0.72 2.83
N ARG A 33 -10.45 -1.13 4.07
CA ARG A 33 -11.82 -1.31 4.58
C ARG A 33 -12.60 0.01 4.64
N ASP A 34 -11.93 1.10 4.97
CA ASP A 34 -12.50 2.45 5.04
C ASP A 34 -12.70 3.10 3.66
N GLY A 35 -12.23 2.45 2.58
CA GLY A 35 -12.26 3.00 1.22
C GLY A 35 -11.28 4.15 0.97
N LYS A 36 -10.32 4.37 1.89
CA LYS A 36 -9.29 5.42 1.80
C LYS A 36 -8.04 4.98 1.05
N PHE A 37 -7.85 3.68 0.85
CA PHE A 37 -6.67 3.12 0.17
C PHE A 37 -7.09 2.47 -1.15
N PRO A 38 -6.21 2.42 -2.17
CA PRO A 38 -6.52 1.79 -3.44
C PRO A 38 -6.97 0.33 -3.31
N LYS A 39 -7.72 -0.12 -4.32
CA LYS A 39 -8.34 -1.44 -4.30
C LYS A 39 -7.26 -2.53 -4.29
N PRO A 40 -7.38 -3.54 -3.40
CA PRO A 40 -6.48 -4.67 -3.39
C PRO A 40 -6.64 -5.50 -4.67
N LEU A 41 -5.54 -5.74 -5.40
CA LEU A 41 -5.49 -6.72 -6.47
C LEU A 41 -5.11 -8.10 -5.92
N LYS A 42 -5.95 -9.10 -6.20
CA LYS A 42 -5.61 -10.50 -5.96
C LYS A 42 -4.64 -10.98 -7.03
N LEU A 43 -3.40 -11.29 -6.62
CA LEU A 43 -2.36 -11.88 -7.47
C LEU A 43 -2.32 -13.40 -7.36
N GLY A 44 -2.98 -13.96 -6.33
CA GLY A 44 -3.01 -15.39 -6.06
C GLY A 44 -3.90 -15.73 -4.87
N PRO A 45 -3.96 -17.01 -4.46
CA PRO A 45 -4.90 -17.50 -3.45
C PRO A 45 -4.80 -16.78 -2.10
N CYS A 46 -3.60 -16.37 -1.68
CA CYS A 46 -3.37 -15.60 -0.45
C CYS A 46 -2.51 -14.35 -0.69
N VAL A 47 -2.34 -13.92 -1.94
CA VAL A 47 -1.45 -12.80 -2.29
C VAL A 47 -2.29 -11.64 -2.76
N THR A 48 -2.28 -10.57 -1.98
CA THR A 48 -2.86 -9.28 -2.33
C THR A 48 -1.75 -8.27 -2.57
N GLY A 49 -1.85 -7.52 -3.64
CA GLY A 49 -0.95 -6.41 -3.96
C GLY A 49 -1.70 -5.21 -4.49
N TRP A 50 -0.96 -4.13 -4.70
CA TRP A 50 -1.47 -2.88 -5.25
C TRP A 50 -0.58 -2.44 -6.40
N HIS A 51 -1.16 -1.70 -7.34
CA HIS A 51 -0.34 -1.05 -8.34
C HIS A 51 0.52 0.04 -7.71
N THR A 52 1.79 0.12 -8.11
CA THR A 52 2.69 1.15 -7.61
C THR A 52 2.16 2.57 -7.88
N HIS A 53 1.53 2.80 -9.04
CA HIS A 53 1.02 4.13 -9.39
C HIS A 53 -0.12 4.62 -8.48
N GLU A 54 -1.03 3.73 -8.07
CA GLU A 54 -2.14 4.12 -7.17
C GLU A 54 -1.64 4.45 -5.77
N VAL A 55 -0.63 3.71 -5.31
CA VAL A 55 -0.01 3.94 -4.01
C VAL A 55 0.79 5.24 -4.02
N ASP A 56 1.56 5.48 -5.08
CA ASP A 56 2.30 6.73 -5.26
C ASP A 56 1.35 7.94 -5.28
N ALA A 57 0.24 7.84 -6.03
CA ALA A 57 -0.80 8.86 -6.05
C ALA A 57 -1.42 9.08 -4.66
N PHE A 58 -1.70 8.01 -3.89
CA PHE A 58 -2.19 8.11 -2.53
C PHE A 58 -1.18 8.83 -1.60
N ILE A 59 0.11 8.52 -1.71
CA ILE A 59 1.16 9.17 -0.93
C ILE A 59 1.29 10.64 -1.32
N ALA A 60 1.25 10.94 -2.61
CA ALA A 60 1.29 12.31 -3.11
C ALA A 60 0.10 13.13 -2.57
N GLU A 61 -1.12 12.59 -2.64
CA GLU A 61 -2.33 13.23 -2.09
C GLU A 61 -2.20 13.54 -0.59
N ARG A 62 -1.57 12.65 0.18
CA ARG A 62 -1.38 12.83 1.64
C ARG A 62 -0.19 13.71 2.02
N THR A 63 0.88 13.68 1.24
CA THR A 63 2.08 14.52 1.44
C THR A 63 1.79 15.99 1.11
N ILE A 64 0.76 16.27 0.31
CA ILE A 64 0.35 17.65 -0.02
C ILE A 64 -0.41 18.35 1.13
N SER A 65 -0.75 17.66 2.22
CA SER A 65 -1.28 18.31 3.43
C SER A 65 -0.19 18.59 4.46
N ASN A 66 0.37 19.81 4.35
CA ASN A 66 1.00 20.65 5.37
C ASN A 66 2.35 20.20 5.98
#